data_AF-A0AAV0TFH6-F1
#
_entry.id   AF-A0AAV0TFH6-F1
#
_cell.length_a   1.000
_cell.length_b   1.000
_cell.length_c   1.000
_cell.angle_alpha   90.00
_cell.angle_beta   90.00
_cell.angle_gamma   90.00
#
_symmetry.space_group_name_H-M   'P 1'
#
loop_
_entity.id
_entity.type
_entity.pdbx_description
1 polymer ?
#
loop_
_entity_poly.entity_id
_entity_poly.type
_entity_poly.pdbx_seq_one_letter_code
_entity_poly.pdbx_strand_id
1 'polypeptide(L)'
;MSLDFVSQSREKLSGRRSVYEEILGDNEFVEILGENEFVEIGKKVGSLSGGERSRVHLAKMLLGGHNVVMLDEPTNDLDVDTLRSLEAALTDFNGVSMVISHDRWFLDRICSHIIAFEGNGRVEFFDGNYTEYEREQKRSFNNST
;
A
#
# COMPACT_ATOMS: atom_id res chain seq x y z
N MET A 1 13.75 2.58 18.42
CA MET A 1 13.07 2.00 17.24
C MET A 1 11.73 1.52 17.72
N SER A 2 10.66 2.30 17.49
CA SER A 2 9.29 1.85 17.74
C SER A 2 8.85 1.01 16.53
N LEU A 3 8.23 -0.13 16.81
CA LEU A 3 7.58 -0.95 15.79
C LEU A 3 6.12 -0.52 15.78
N ASP A 4 5.79 0.40 14.89
CA ASP A 4 4.44 0.90 14.74
C ASP A 4 3.78 0.19 13.55
N PHE A 5 2.58 -0.32 13.79
CA PHE A 5 1.86 -1.20 12.88
C PHE A 5 0.55 -0.53 12.47
N VAL A 6 0.39 -0.29 11.17
CA VAL A 6 -0.90 0.11 10.61
C VAL A 6 -1.46 -1.09 9.86
N SER A 7 -2.51 -1.69 10.42
CA SER A 7 -3.37 -2.61 9.67
C SER A 7 -4.42 -1.78 8.96
N GLN A 8 -4.68 -2.10 7.69
CA GLN A 8 -5.77 -1.55 6.89
C GLN A 8 -7.16 -2.00 7.38
N SER A 9 -7.33 -2.20 8.69
CA SER A 9 -8.59 -2.42 9.38
C SER A 9 -9.44 -1.15 9.35
N ARG A 10 -9.85 -0.70 8.16
CA ARG A 10 -10.75 0.44 7.89
C ARG A 10 -10.82 1.43 9.06
N GLU A 11 -9.70 2.05 9.42
CA GLU A 11 -9.76 3.24 10.26
C GLU A 11 -10.50 4.27 9.42
N LYS A 12 -11.81 4.34 9.62
CA LYS A 12 -12.69 5.20 8.85
C LYS A 12 -12.20 6.61 9.07
N LEU A 13 -11.69 7.23 8.01
CA LEU A 13 -11.46 8.66 8.00
C LEU A 13 -12.75 9.33 8.48
N SER A 14 -12.64 10.17 9.51
CA SER A 14 -13.81 10.80 10.09
C SER A 14 -14.31 11.85 9.10
N GLY A 15 -15.50 11.63 8.52
CA GLY A 15 -16.07 12.57 7.55
C GLY A 15 -16.32 13.98 8.10
N ARG A 16 -16.26 14.15 9.43
CA ARG A 16 -16.36 15.45 10.11
C ARG A 16 -15.03 16.21 10.13
N ARG A 17 -13.90 15.51 10.06
CA ARG A 17 -12.57 16.10 10.10
C ARG A 17 -12.16 16.62 8.74
N SER A 18 -11.36 17.69 8.73
CA SER A 18 -10.69 18.15 7.52
C SER A 18 -9.52 17.25 7.16
N VAL A 19 -9.04 17.32 5.92
CA VAL A 19 -7.83 16.61 5.46
C VAL A 19 -6.62 17.03 6.31
N TYR A 20 -6.54 18.29 6.72
CA TYR A 20 -5.57 18.82 7.69
C TYR A 20 -5.57 18.05 9.02
N GLU A 21 -6.76 17.88 9.62
CA GLU A 21 -6.93 17.21 10.92
C GLU A 21 -6.67 15.71 10.87
N GLU A 22 -6.80 15.09 9.69
CA GLU A 22 -6.49 13.66 9.51
C GLU A 22 -5.02 13.39 9.19
N ILE A 23 -4.35 14.26 8.43
CA ILE A 23 -3.01 13.96 7.92
C ILE A 23 -1.90 14.69 8.68
N LEU A 24 -2.01 15.98 9.07
CA LEU A 24 -0.78 16.79 9.12
C LEU A 24 -0.46 17.67 10.32
N GLY A 25 -1.39 18.14 11.15
CA GLY A 25 -0.98 19.29 11.99
C GLY A 25 -0.44 20.41 11.08
N ASP A 26 0.77 20.97 11.28
CA ASP A 26 1.26 22.25 10.71
C ASP A 26 1.52 22.38 9.18
N ASN A 27 1.09 21.48 8.31
CA ASN A 27 1.40 21.59 6.87
C ASN A 27 0.28 22.29 6.08
N GLU A 28 0.62 23.26 5.23
CA GLU A 28 -0.33 24.08 4.44
C GLU A 28 -0.87 23.36 3.19
N PHE A 29 -0.16 22.36 2.67
CA PHE A 29 -0.58 21.51 1.56
C PHE A 29 -0.02 20.10 1.75
N VAL A 30 -0.77 19.09 1.29
CA VAL A 30 -0.27 17.71 1.18
C VAL A 30 -0.09 17.41 -0.28
N GLU A 31 1.11 17.03 -0.66
CA GLU A 31 1.29 16.29 -1.89
C GLU A 31 0.77 14.87 -1.63
N ILE A 32 -0.39 14.57 -2.22
CA ILE A 32 -0.96 13.25 -2.11
C ILE A 32 -0.53 12.48 -3.36
N LEU A 33 -0.01 11.27 -3.11
CA LEU A 33 0.50 10.33 -4.10
C LEU A 33 -0.25 10.43 -5.44
N GLY A 34 0.52 10.71 -6.50
CA GLY A 34 0.04 11.01 -7.85
C GLY A 34 0.65 12.31 -8.34
N GLU A 35 1.41 12.26 -9.44
CA GLU A 35 2.10 13.44 -9.98
C GLU A 35 1.09 14.59 -10.21
N ASN A 36 1.17 15.62 -9.37
CA ASN A 36 0.47 16.92 -9.47
C ASN A 36 -0.98 17.05 -8.96
N GLU A 37 -1.52 16.16 -8.13
CA GLU A 37 -2.83 16.38 -7.47
C GLU A 37 -2.72 16.80 -5.99
N PHE A 38 -2.79 18.12 -5.75
CA PHE A 38 -2.91 18.67 -4.40
C PHE A 38 -4.37 18.57 -3.93
N VAL A 39 -4.60 17.84 -2.83
CA VAL A 39 -5.90 17.90 -2.13
C VAL A 39 -5.88 19.06 -1.15
N GLU A 40 -6.87 19.94 -1.26
CA GLU A 40 -7.05 21.07 -0.35
C GLU A 40 -7.27 20.58 1.08
N ILE A 41 -6.32 20.87 1.97
CA ILE A 41 -6.31 20.42 3.37
C ILE A 41 -7.54 20.89 4.18
N GLY A 42 -8.15 22.01 3.76
CA GLY A 42 -9.35 22.59 4.38
C GLY A 42 -10.66 21.87 4.03
N LYS A 43 -10.67 21.02 3.00
CA LYS A 43 -11.87 20.23 2.66
C LYS A 43 -12.16 19.21 3.75
N LYS A 44 -13.44 19.03 4.05
CA LYS A 44 -13.90 17.93 4.89
C LYS A 44 -13.69 16.63 4.16
N VAL A 45 -13.18 15.61 4.84
CA VAL A 45 -13.04 14.25 4.28
C VAL A 45 -14.36 13.72 3.73
N GLY A 46 -15.49 14.07 4.36
CA GLY A 46 -16.82 13.70 3.89
C GLY A 46 -17.22 14.31 2.54
N SER A 47 -16.56 15.39 2.11
CA SER A 47 -16.78 16.06 0.82
C SER A 47 -15.88 15.55 -0.30
N LEU A 48 -14.91 14.70 0.03
CA LEU A 48 -14.02 14.08 -0.95
C LEU A 48 -14.76 12.97 -1.72
N SER A 49 -14.46 12.86 -3.01
CA SER A 49 -14.77 11.70 -3.83
C SER A 49 -14.12 10.43 -3.26
N GLY A 50 -14.56 9.25 -3.74
CA GLY A 50 -13.99 7.98 -3.32
C GLY A 50 -12.47 7.89 -3.55
N GLY A 51 -12.01 8.35 -4.72
CA GLY A 51 -10.59 8.41 -5.08
C GLY A 51 -9.80 9.37 -4.21
N GLU A 52 -10.27 10.61 -4.02
CA GLU A 52 -9.63 11.60 -3.13
C GLU A 52 -9.55 11.10 -1.68
N ARG A 53 -10.58 10.40 -1.19
CA ARG A 53 -10.59 9.83 0.16
C ARG A 53 -9.60 8.69 0.32
N SER A 54 -9.48 7.82 -0.68
CA SER A 54 -8.49 6.73 -0.70
C SER A 54 -7.07 7.29 -0.70
N ARG A 55 -6.83 8.31 -1.53
CA ARG A 55 -5.57 9.06 -1.60
C ARG A 55 -5.19 9.73 -0.27
N VAL A 56 -6.13 10.40 0.41
CA VAL A 56 -5.95 10.96 1.77
C VAL A 56 -5.63 9.89 2.80
N HIS A 57 -6.26 8.71 2.70
CA HIS A 57 -5.97 7.60 3.61
C HIS A 57 -4.53 7.09 3.44
N LEU A 58 -4.08 6.92 2.19
CA LEU A 58 -2.73 6.48 1.88
C LEU A 58 -1.67 7.50 2.32
N ALA A 59 -1.89 8.79 2.04
CA ALA A 59 -0.99 9.85 2.52
C ALA A 59 -0.86 9.85 4.05
N LYS A 60 -1.96 9.68 4.78
CA LYS A 60 -1.94 9.56 6.25
C LYS A 60 -1.11 8.37 6.73
N MET A 61 -1.22 7.22 6.06
CA MET A 61 -0.47 6.02 6.43
C MET A 61 1.04 6.21 6.24
N LEU A 62 1.45 6.86 5.16
CA LEU A 62 2.87 7.03 4.80
C LEU A 62 3.56 8.19 5.53
N LEU A 63 2.84 9.28 5.81
CA LEU A 63 3.41 10.48 6.44
C LEU A 63 3.65 10.34 7.96
N GLY A 64 3.10 9.30 8.59
CA GLY A 64 3.13 9.14 10.05
C GLY A 64 4.47 8.76 10.71
N GLY A 65 5.62 8.91 10.04
CA GLY A 65 6.93 8.58 10.63
C GLY A 65 7.13 7.08 10.91
N HIS A 66 6.29 6.23 10.33
CA HIS A 66 6.33 4.78 10.49
C HIS A 66 7.47 4.17 9.67
N ASN A 67 8.15 3.17 10.23
CA ASN A 67 9.20 2.43 9.51
C ASN A 67 8.66 1.18 8.80
N VAL A 68 7.43 0.76 9.10
CA VAL A 68 6.79 -0.44 8.56
C VAL A 68 5.32 -0.14 8.24
N VAL A 69 4.84 -0.56 7.08
CA VAL A 69 3.44 -0.46 6.65
C VAL A 69 2.95 -1.84 6.23
N MET A 70 1.75 -2.24 6.68
CA MET A 70 1.09 -3.48 6.24
C MET A 70 -0.21 -3.17 5.51
N LEU A 71 -0.36 -3.69 4.29
CA LEU A 71 -1.53 -3.50 3.45
C LEU A 71 -2.18 -4.84 3.15
N ASP A 72 -3.50 -4.91 3.30
CA ASP A 72 -4.31 -6.11 3.01
C ASP A 72 -5.29 -5.81 1.87
N GLU A 73 -5.04 -6.42 0.71
CA GLU A 73 -5.72 -6.18 -0.57
C GLU A 73 -5.91 -4.70 -0.93
N PRO A 74 -4.81 -3.92 -1.02
CA PRO A 74 -4.91 -2.47 -1.23
C PRO A 74 -5.32 -2.08 -2.65
N THR A 75 -5.37 -3.02 -3.59
CA THR A 75 -5.76 -2.79 -4.98
C THR A 75 -7.28 -2.78 -5.18
N ASN A 76 -8.05 -3.22 -4.19
CA ASN A 76 -9.50 -3.28 -4.30
C ASN A 76 -10.14 -1.90 -4.47
N ASP A 77 -11.11 -1.82 -5.38
CA ASP A 77 -11.89 -0.61 -5.66
C ASP A 77 -11.05 0.62 -6.08
N LEU A 78 -9.77 0.42 -6.48
CA LEU A 78 -8.92 1.47 -7.01
C LEU A 78 -9.05 1.59 -8.53
N ASP A 79 -9.17 2.82 -9.01
CA ASP A 79 -8.93 3.13 -10.42
C ASP A 79 -7.43 3.01 -10.77
N VAL A 80 -7.14 2.98 -12.08
CA VAL A 80 -5.77 2.76 -12.58
C VAL A 80 -4.81 3.85 -12.10
N ASP A 81 -5.25 5.10 -12.06
CA ASP A 81 -4.39 6.23 -11.68
C ASP A 81 -4.07 6.20 -10.18
N THR A 82 -5.03 5.81 -9.35
CA THR A 82 -4.85 5.64 -7.91
C THR A 82 -3.97 4.41 -7.62
N LEU A 83 -4.11 3.33 -8.38
CA LEU A 83 -3.23 2.17 -8.28
C LEU A 83 -1.78 2.54 -8.60
N ARG A 84 -1.53 3.31 -9.68
CA ARG A 84 -0.20 3.81 -10.04
C ARG A 84 0.41 4.69 -8.96
N SER A 85 -0.42 5.55 -8.37
CA SER A 85 -0.02 6.42 -7.27
C SER A 85 0.40 5.62 -6.04
N LEU A 86 -0.35 4.56 -5.71
CA LEU A 86 0.01 3.62 -4.65
C LEU A 86 1.31 2.88 -4.93
N GLU A 87 1.51 2.39 -6.16
CA GLU A 87 2.75 1.72 -6.57
C GLU A 87 3.98 2.63 -6.38
N ALA A 88 3.90 3.88 -6.85
CA ALA A 88 4.97 4.87 -6.70
C ALA A 88 5.26 5.16 -5.21
N ALA A 89 4.20 5.35 -4.44
CA ALA A 89 4.29 5.63 -3.01
C ALA A 89 4.99 4.54 -2.21
N LEU A 90 4.68 3.28 -2.50
CA LEU A 90 5.28 2.13 -1.83
C LEU A 90 6.73 1.93 -2.25
N THR A 91 7.05 2.28 -3.50
CA THR A 91 8.42 2.23 -4.02
C THR A 91 9.30 3.31 -3.38
N ASP A 92 8.76 4.51 -3.17
CA ASP A 92 9.48 5.66 -2.58
C ASP A 92 9.45 5.65 -1.04
N PHE A 93 8.71 4.74 -0.42
CA PHE A 93 8.60 4.63 1.03
C PHE A 93 9.93 4.21 1.64
N ASN A 94 10.52 5.07 2.48
CA ASN A 94 11.81 4.84 3.15
C ASN A 94 11.73 3.83 4.33
N GLY A 95 10.83 2.85 4.24
CA GLY A 95 10.60 1.82 5.25
C GLY A 95 10.29 0.46 4.62
N VAL A 96 9.73 -0.46 5.41
CA VAL A 96 9.32 -1.79 4.95
C VAL A 96 7.82 -1.79 4.65
N SER A 97 7.44 -2.01 3.40
CA SER A 97 6.05 -2.29 3.04
C SER A 97 5.81 -3.79 2.94
N MET A 98 4.86 -4.29 3.72
CA MET A 98 4.34 -5.65 3.62
C MET A 98 2.95 -5.60 2.99
N VAL A 99 2.78 -6.30 1.87
CA VAL A 99 1.55 -6.24 1.09
C VAL A 99 0.99 -7.63 0.87
N ILE A 100 -0.29 -7.79 1.14
CA ILE A 100 -1.09 -8.97 0.81
C ILE A 100 -1.95 -8.56 -0.37
N SER A 101 -1.83 -9.26 -1.51
CA SER A 101 -2.75 -9.05 -2.63
C SER A 101 -2.89 -10.30 -3.51
N HIS A 102 -4.04 -10.43 -4.14
CA HIS A 102 -4.26 -11.38 -5.23
C HIS A 102 -3.90 -10.81 -6.63
N ASP A 103 -3.58 -9.52 -6.74
CA ASP A 103 -3.15 -8.90 -8.01
C ASP A 103 -1.67 -9.18 -8.29
N ARG A 104 -1.41 -10.12 -9.18
CA ARG A 104 -0.08 -10.54 -9.60
C ARG A 104 0.74 -9.43 -10.25
N TRP A 105 0.09 -8.57 -11.04
CA TRP A 105 0.79 -7.49 -11.75
C TRP A 105 1.22 -6.38 -10.80
N PHE A 106 0.40 -6.11 -9.78
CA PHE A 106 0.75 -5.19 -8.72
C PHE A 106 1.92 -5.73 -7.89
N LEU A 107 1.83 -6.97 -7.38
CA LEU A 107 2.91 -7.60 -6.62
C LEU A 107 4.23 -7.62 -7.40
N ASP A 108 4.19 -7.96 -8.69
CA ASP A 108 5.38 -8.01 -9.54
C ASP A 108 6.11 -6.65 -9.64
N ARG A 109 5.37 -5.53 -9.56
CA ARG A 109 5.93 -4.18 -9.68
C ARG A 109 6.55 -3.66 -8.40
N ILE A 110 5.97 -4.00 -7.24
CA ILE A 110 6.37 -3.38 -5.97
C ILE A 110 7.14 -4.33 -5.04
N CYS A 111 7.01 -5.64 -5.19
CA CYS A 111 7.63 -6.59 -4.28
C CYS A 111 9.07 -6.89 -4.71
N SER A 112 10.00 -6.72 -3.79
CA SER A 112 11.38 -7.21 -3.89
C SER A 112 11.54 -8.63 -3.34
N HIS A 113 10.61 -9.08 -2.51
CA HIS A 113 10.61 -10.40 -1.89
C HIS A 113 9.18 -10.94 -1.80
N ILE A 114 9.02 -12.25 -1.91
CA ILE A 114 7.75 -12.95 -1.81
C ILE A 114 7.75 -13.88 -0.59
N ILE A 115 6.72 -13.75 0.25
CA ILE A 115 6.42 -14.71 1.31
C ILE A 115 5.28 -15.60 0.82
N ALA A 116 5.60 -16.85 0.52
CA ALA A 116 4.64 -17.81 0.01
C ALA A 116 4.22 -18.79 1.10
N PHE A 117 2.90 -18.90 1.32
CA PHE A 117 2.32 -19.93 2.16
C PHE A 117 2.01 -21.15 1.30
N GLU A 118 2.87 -22.16 1.38
CA GLU A 118 2.64 -23.45 0.73
C GLU A 118 1.71 -24.33 1.57
N GLY A 119 1.06 -25.31 0.91
CA GLY A 119 0.25 -26.31 1.59
C GLY A 119 1.02 -27.00 2.73
N ASN A 120 0.30 -27.54 3.71
CA ASN A 120 0.84 -28.18 4.92
C ASN A 120 1.56 -27.23 5.89
N GLY A 121 1.27 -25.93 5.84
CA GLY A 121 1.78 -24.94 6.81
C GLY A 121 3.25 -24.57 6.60
N ARG A 122 3.78 -24.80 5.40
CA ARG A 122 5.13 -24.35 5.03
C ARG A 122 5.08 -22.90 4.58
N VAL A 123 6.07 -22.13 5.01
CA VAL A 123 6.28 -20.75 4.57
C VAL A 123 7.62 -20.69 3.87
N GLU A 124 7.62 -20.27 2.61
CA GLU A 124 8.82 -20.04 1.81
C GLU A 124 9.06 -18.54 1.68
N PHE A 125 10.32 -18.16 1.75
CA PHE A 125 10.78 -16.80 1.50
C PHE A 125 11.60 -16.79 0.23
N PHE A 126 11.17 -16.01 -0.76
CA PHE A 126 11.81 -15.91 -2.06
C PHE A 126 12.33 -14.48 -2.28
N ASP A 127 13.59 -14.37 -2.68
CA ASP A 127 14.23 -13.11 -3.08
C ASP A 127 14.03 -12.90 -4.59
N GLY A 128 13.30 -11.85 -4.94
CA GLY A 128 12.85 -11.57 -6.30
C GLY A 128 11.38 -11.21 -6.37
N ASN A 129 10.95 -10.82 -7.57
CA ASN A 129 9.56 -10.41 -7.83
C ASN A 129 8.62 -11.62 -7.98
N TYR A 130 7.33 -11.32 -8.14
CA TYR A 130 6.31 -12.35 -8.27
C TYR A 130 6.52 -13.27 -9.49
N THR A 131 6.93 -12.70 -10.64
CA THR A 131 7.16 -13.47 -11.87
C THR A 131 8.32 -14.46 -11.71
N GLU A 132 9.39 -14.05 -11.05
CA GLU A 132 10.54 -14.90 -10.74
C GLU A 132 10.15 -16.04 -9.81
N TYR A 133 9.41 -15.74 -8.76
CA TYR A 133 8.84 -16.74 -7.85
C TYR A 133 7.97 -17.76 -8.59
N GLU A 134 7.06 -17.33 -9.46
CA GLU A 134 6.17 -18.22 -10.20
C GLU A 134 6.95 -19.16 -11.15
N ARG A 135 8.05 -18.68 -11.73
CA ARG A 135 8.94 -19.49 -12.58
C ARG A 135 9.69 -20.54 -11.77
N GLU A 136 10.21 -20.19 -10.60
CA GLU A 136 10.92 -21.12 -9.74
C GLU A 136 9.98 -22.21 -9.23
N GLN A 137 8.76 -21.84 -8.81
CA GLN A 137 7.76 -22.81 -8.40
C GLN A 137 7.40 -23.82 -9.49
N LYS A 138 7.26 -23.36 -10.74
CA LYS A 138 7.01 -24.26 -11.88
C LYS A 138 8.18 -25.23 -12.12
N ARG A 139 9.42 -24.80 -11.88
CA ARG A 139 10.61 -25.68 -12.00
C ARG A 139 10.65 -26.72 -10.88
N SER A 140 10.42 -26.31 -9.64
CA SER A 140 10.39 -27.19 -8.47
C SER A 140 9.30 -28.27 -8.60
N PHE A 141 8.13 -27.90 -9.13
CA PHE A 141 7.04 -28.84 -9.40
C PHE A 141 7.42 -29.88 -10.48
N ASN A 142 8.01 -29.43 -11.59
CA ASN A 142 8.43 -30.32 -12.67
C ASN A 142 9.59 -31.25 -12.29
N ASN A 143 10.47 -30.83 -11.38
CA ASN A 143 11.57 -31.67 -10.88
C ASN A 143 11.13 -32.70 -9.83
N SER A 144 9.89 -32.63 -9.36
CA SER A 144 9.31 -33.51 -8.33
C SER A 144 8.39 -34.59 -8.90
N THR A 145 8.28 -34.69 -10.23
CA THR A 145 7.50 -35.71 -10.98
C THR A 145 8.42 -36.53 -11.86
#